data_AF-A0A2F0A3F0-F1
#
_entry.id   AF-A0A2F0A3F0-F1
#
_cell.length_a   1.000
_cell.length_b   1.000
_cell.length_c   1.000
_cell.angle_alpha   90.00
_cell.angle_beta   90.00
_cell.angle_gamma   90.00
#
_symmetry.space_group_name_H-M   'P 1'
#
loop_
_entity.id
_entity.type
_entity.pdbx_description
1 polymer ?
#
loop_
_entity_poly.entity_id
_entity_poly.type
_entity_poly.pdbx_seq_one_letter_code
_entity_poly.pdbx_strand_id
1 'polypeptide(L)'
;MTKKILTLFSLLGIIQVCALDAKDLFNGKDLSGWSGNPDFWKVENGVIVGETTSQKKTSGNTFLIWEGGNIGDFELSLKARVIGNNNSGIQYRSKV
;
A
#
# COMPACT_ATOMS: atom_id res chain seq x y z
N MET A 1 60.71 9.72 -29.36
CA MET A 1 59.57 9.66 -30.28
C MET A 1 58.41 8.94 -29.60
N THR A 2 57.45 9.72 -29.15
CA THR A 2 56.32 9.37 -28.28
C THR A 2 55.24 8.64 -29.07
N LYS A 3 54.83 7.44 -28.65
CA LYS A 3 53.55 6.83 -29.08
C LYS A 3 52.65 6.72 -27.87
N LYS A 4 51.57 7.51 -27.93
CA LYS A 4 50.57 7.72 -26.90
C LYS A 4 49.79 6.42 -26.67
N ILE A 5 49.76 5.95 -25.42
CA ILE A 5 48.85 4.90 -24.97
C ILE A 5 47.45 5.51 -24.93
N LEU A 6 46.56 4.99 -25.77
CA LEU A 6 45.15 5.37 -25.79
C LEU A 6 44.41 4.46 -24.81
N THR A 7 44.37 4.84 -23.53
CA THR A 7 43.58 4.12 -22.53
C THR A 7 42.10 4.40 -22.80
N LEU A 8 41.42 3.42 -23.38
CA LEU A 8 39.97 3.45 -23.60
C LEU A 8 39.29 3.27 -22.23
N PHE A 9 38.88 4.36 -21.60
CA PHE A 9 37.94 4.30 -20.48
C PHE A 9 36.57 3.92 -21.03
N SER A 10 36.25 2.62 -21.02
CA SER A 10 34.88 2.16 -21.22
C SER A 10 34.03 2.73 -20.08
N LEU A 11 33.18 3.69 -20.42
CA LEU A 11 32.15 4.22 -19.53
C LEU A 11 31.20 3.05 -19.22
N LEU A 12 31.43 2.32 -18.12
CA LEU A 12 30.40 1.48 -17.53
C LEU A 12 29.30 2.44 -17.10
N GLY A 13 28.28 2.59 -17.94
CA GLY A 13 27.04 3.24 -17.57
C GLY A 13 26.53 2.53 -16.33
N ILE A 14 26.56 3.23 -15.20
CA ILE A 14 25.86 2.81 -13.99
C ILE A 14 24.38 2.84 -14.39
N ILE A 15 23.83 1.67 -14.74
CA ILE A 15 22.39 1.49 -14.78
C ILE A 15 21.97 1.62 -13.32
N GLN A 16 21.56 2.84 -12.96
CA GLN A 16 20.91 3.04 -11.68
C GLN A 16 19.58 2.29 -11.78
N VAL A 17 19.56 1.09 -11.23
CA VAL A 17 18.32 0.41 -10.92
C VAL A 17 17.66 1.27 -9.86
N CYS A 18 16.73 2.13 -10.28
CA CYS A 18 15.82 2.78 -9.36
C CYS A 18 14.96 1.67 -8.77
N ALA A 19 15.36 1.13 -7.61
CA ALA A 19 14.41 0.43 -6.78
C ALA A 19 13.28 1.42 -6.51
N LEU A 20 12.06 1.06 -6.88
CA LEU A 20 10.89 1.89 -6.62
C LEU A 20 10.80 2.02 -5.10
N ASP A 21 10.96 3.24 -4.56
CA ASP A 21 10.82 3.48 -3.12
C ASP A 21 9.39 3.11 -2.71
N ALA A 22 9.24 1.94 -2.11
CA ALA A 22 7.97 1.47 -1.60
C ALA A 22 7.58 2.32 -0.38
N LYS A 23 6.37 2.87 -0.42
CA LYS A 23 5.80 3.60 0.70
C LYS A 23 4.87 2.70 1.49
N ASP A 24 5.18 2.51 2.77
CA ASP A 24 4.25 1.87 3.70
C ASP A 24 3.01 2.76 3.88
N LEU A 25 1.84 2.21 3.54
CA LEU A 25 0.56 2.90 3.71
C LEU A 25 0.01 2.75 5.14
N PHE A 26 0.42 1.70 5.85
CA PHE A 26 -0.01 1.40 7.21
C PHE A 26 1.18 1.43 8.16
N ASN A 27 1.03 2.15 9.27
CA ASN A 27 2.10 2.37 10.24
C ASN A 27 2.28 1.23 11.25
N GLY A 28 1.47 0.17 11.18
CA GLY A 28 1.54 -0.99 12.09
C GLY A 28 0.90 -0.77 13.46
N LYS A 29 0.32 0.40 13.74
CA LYS A 29 -0.12 0.81 15.09
C LYS A 29 -1.57 1.28 15.14
N ASP A 30 -1.97 2.13 14.22
CA ASP A 30 -3.27 2.79 14.22
C ASP A 30 -3.71 3.19 12.80
N LEU A 31 -4.91 3.78 12.71
CA LEU A 31 -5.52 4.21 11.45
C LEU A 31 -5.15 5.65 11.07
N SER A 32 -4.04 6.21 11.56
CA SER A 32 -3.59 7.54 11.13
C SER A 32 -3.38 7.58 9.62
N GLY A 33 -4.01 8.56 8.96
CA GLY A 33 -4.03 8.67 7.49
C GLY A 33 -5.07 7.78 6.80
N TRP A 34 -6.00 7.20 7.56
CA TRP A 34 -7.14 6.45 7.04
C TRP A 34 -8.45 7.00 7.62
N SER A 35 -9.49 6.97 6.80
CA SER A 35 -10.85 7.37 7.17
C SER A 35 -11.82 6.22 6.94
N GLY A 36 -12.63 5.94 7.95
CA GLY A 36 -13.57 4.83 7.94
C GLY A 36 -14.42 4.86 9.20
N ASN A 37 -15.52 4.12 9.20
CA ASN A 37 -16.38 4.06 10.36
C ASN A 37 -15.67 3.24 11.48
N PRO A 38 -15.34 3.85 12.65
CA PRO A 38 -14.64 3.17 13.73
C PRO A 38 -15.45 2.05 14.37
N ASP A 39 -16.76 1.97 14.07
CA ASP A 39 -17.56 0.85 14.50
C ASP A 39 -17.15 -0.48 13.85
N PHE A 40 -16.60 -0.43 12.63
CA PHE A 40 -16.29 -1.61 11.82
C PHE A 40 -14.81 -1.78 11.54
N TRP A 41 -14.01 -0.72 11.68
CA TRP A 41 -12.59 -0.71 11.35
C TRP A 41 -11.74 -0.38 12.57
N LYS A 42 -10.75 -1.22 12.85
CA LYS A 42 -9.83 -1.09 13.99
C LYS A 42 -8.46 -1.66 13.64
N VAL A 43 -7.47 -1.38 14.48
CA VAL A 43 -6.18 -2.10 14.45
C VAL A 43 -6.12 -3.03 15.63
N GLU A 44 -5.82 -4.30 15.36
CA GLU A 44 -5.61 -5.33 16.39
C GLU A 44 -4.33 -6.08 16.09
N ASN A 45 -3.44 -6.18 17.09
CA ASN A 45 -2.16 -6.90 16.98
C ASN A 45 -1.33 -6.48 15.75
N GLY A 46 -1.33 -5.18 15.43
CA GLY A 46 -0.58 -4.63 14.30
C GLY A 46 -1.16 -4.99 12.93
N VAL A 47 -2.46 -5.30 12.85
CA VAL A 47 -3.17 -5.61 11.60
C VAL A 47 -4.46 -4.78 11.54
N ILE A 48 -4.78 -4.25 10.37
CA ILE A 48 -6.08 -3.62 10.11
C ILE A 48 -7.15 -4.72 10.06
N VAL A 49 -8.18 -4.58 10.88
CA VAL A 49 -9.32 -5.51 10.97
C VAL A 49 -10.60 -4.77 10.58
N GLY A 50 -11.26 -5.28 9.54
CA GLY A 50 -12.63 -4.94 9.18
C GLY A 50 -13.56 -6.07 9.61
N GLU A 51 -14.57 -5.78 10.42
CA GLU A 51 -15.43 -6.81 11.02
C GLU A 51 -16.89 -6.36 11.08
N THR A 52 -17.80 -7.31 10.89
CA THR A 52 -19.21 -7.18 11.27
C THR A 52 -19.58 -8.37 12.14
N THR A 53 -20.52 -8.17 13.07
CA THR A 53 -20.99 -9.22 13.95
C THR A 53 -22.51 -9.29 13.92
N SER A 54 -23.09 -10.36 14.50
CA SER A 54 -24.55 -10.48 14.62
C SER A 54 -25.17 -9.31 15.39
N GLN A 55 -24.45 -8.75 16.34
CA GLN A 55 -24.85 -7.58 17.14
C GLN A 55 -24.51 -6.26 16.44
N LYS A 56 -23.47 -6.25 15.61
CA LYS A 56 -22.96 -5.07 14.91
C LYS A 56 -22.98 -5.29 13.40
N LYS A 57 -24.20 -5.27 12.85
CA LYS A 57 -24.43 -5.37 11.42
C LYS A 57 -24.26 -4.01 10.77
N THR A 58 -23.78 -4.01 9.53
CA THR A 58 -23.81 -2.84 8.68
C THR A 58 -25.09 -2.80 7.85
N SER A 59 -25.60 -1.61 7.56
CA SER A 59 -26.74 -1.41 6.65
C SER A 59 -26.35 -1.42 5.16
N GLY A 60 -25.04 -1.47 4.86
CA GLY A 60 -24.48 -1.50 3.52
C GLY A 60 -22.96 -1.70 3.55
N ASN A 61 -22.28 -1.40 2.45
CA ASN A 61 -20.82 -1.46 2.46
C ASN A 61 -20.25 -0.33 3.31
N THR A 62 -19.26 -0.64 4.13
CA THR A 62 -18.39 0.35 4.76
C THR A 62 -17.00 0.20 4.18
N PHE A 63 -16.25 1.29 4.12
CA PHE A 63 -14.93 1.32 3.55
C PHE A 63 -13.95 1.96 4.53
N LEU A 64 -12.71 1.47 4.48
CA LEU A 64 -11.55 2.15 5.04
C LEU A 64 -10.77 2.74 3.88
N ILE A 65 -10.68 4.06 3.86
CA ILE A 65 -10.16 4.87 2.76
C ILE A 65 -8.84 5.48 3.20
N TRP A 66 -7.78 5.21 2.45
CA TRP A 66 -6.49 5.87 2.69
C TRP A 66 -6.54 7.33 2.21
N GLU A 67 -6.12 8.27 3.06
CA GLU A 67 -6.26 9.71 2.83
C GLU A 67 -5.00 10.37 2.25
N GLY A 68 -4.02 9.58 1.79
CA GLY A 68 -2.79 10.12 1.21
C GLY A 68 -2.93 10.75 -0.17
N GLY A 69 -4.16 10.95 -0.64
CA GLY A 69 -4.51 11.70 -1.86
C GLY A 69 -4.59 10.84 -3.12
N ASN A 70 -4.61 11.53 -4.27
CA ASN A 70 -4.67 10.89 -5.57
C ASN A 70 -3.29 10.37 -5.97
N ILE A 71 -3.21 9.07 -6.25
CA ILE A 71 -2.00 8.40 -6.75
C ILE A 71 -2.16 8.06 -8.24
N GLY A 72 -1.05 8.18 -8.97
CA GLY A 72 -0.97 7.82 -10.39
C GLY A 72 -0.90 6.31 -10.58
N ASP A 73 0.08 5.85 -11.33
CA ASP A 73 0.34 4.42 -11.50
C ASP A 73 1.13 3.89 -10.29
N PHE A 74 0.75 2.71 -9.82
CA PHE A 74 1.33 2.11 -8.62
C PHE A 74 1.31 0.59 -8.70
N GLU A 75 2.19 -0.04 -7.92
CA GLU A 75 2.10 -1.44 -7.55
C GLU A 75 1.68 -1.52 -6.07
N LEU A 76 0.67 -2.33 -5.76
CA LEU A 76 0.20 -2.53 -4.40
C LEU A 76 0.58 -3.91 -3.91
N SER A 77 1.39 -3.96 -2.85
CA SER A 77 1.73 -5.18 -2.13
C SER A 77 1.07 -5.19 -0.76
N LEU A 78 0.34 -6.26 -0.45
CA LEU A 78 -0.28 -6.47 0.87
C LEU A 78 -0.48 -7.95 1.17
N LYS A 79 -0.71 -8.27 2.44
CA LYS A 79 -1.20 -9.58 2.88
C LYS A 79 -2.61 -9.41 3.42
N ALA A 80 -3.55 -10.19 2.90
CA ALA A 80 -4.93 -10.22 3.36
C ALA A 80 -5.27 -11.58 3.97
N ARG A 81 -6.21 -11.59 4.91
CA ARG A 81 -6.79 -12.80 5.48
C ARG A 81 -8.30 -12.61 5.61
N VAL A 82 -9.03 -13.65 5.24
CA VAL A 82 -10.49 -13.70 5.24
C VAL A 82 -10.90 -14.83 6.18
N ILE A 83 -11.83 -14.56 7.12
CA ILE A 83 -12.25 -15.52 8.14
C ILE A 83 -13.76 -15.73 8.07
N GLY A 84 -14.19 -16.99 7.95
CA GLY A 84 -15.61 -17.36 7.87
C GLY A 84 -16.25 -17.04 6.51
N ASN A 85 -17.58 -17.00 6.47
CA ASN A 85 -18.34 -16.67 5.27
C ASN A 85 -18.50 -15.15 5.15
N ASN A 86 -17.61 -14.49 4.42
CA ASN A 86 -17.65 -13.05 4.23
C ASN A 86 -17.22 -12.64 2.81
N ASN A 87 -17.41 -11.36 2.51
CA ASN A 87 -16.98 -10.72 1.26
C ASN A 87 -16.25 -9.42 1.62
N SER A 88 -15.06 -9.25 1.07
CA SER A 88 -14.24 -8.05 1.21
C SER A 88 -13.46 -7.82 -0.09
N GLY A 89 -12.81 -6.67 -0.22
CA GLY A 89 -12.05 -6.34 -1.41
C GLY A 89 -11.26 -5.05 -1.27
N ILE A 90 -10.30 -4.88 -2.16
CA ILE A 90 -9.55 -3.64 -2.32
C ILE A 90 -10.12 -2.92 -3.52
N GLN A 91 -10.55 -1.68 -3.29
CA GLN A 91 -10.91 -0.77 -4.36
C GLN A 91 -9.81 0.27 -4.54
N TYR A 92 -9.59 0.68 -5.78
CA TYR A 92 -8.65 1.73 -6.14
C TYR A 92 -9.33 2.69 -7.11
N ARG A 93 -8.93 3.97 -7.06
CA ARG A 93 -9.50 5.05 -7.89
C ARG A 93 -11.03 5.20 -7.73
N SER A 94 -11.58 4.76 -6.59
CA SER A 94 -12.99 4.98 -6.23
C SER A 94 -13.29 6.46 -6.07
N LYS A 95 -14.53 6.82 -6.36
CA LYS A 95 -15.10 8.14 -6.07
C LYS A 95 -16.33 7.92 -5.21
N VAL A 96 -16.49 8.79 -4.21
CA VAL A 96 -17.72 8.87 -3.39
C VAL A 96 -18.74 9.73 -4.12
#